data_AF-A0A9K3D684-F1
#
_entry.id   AF-A0A9K3D684-F1
#
_cell.length_a   1.000
_cell.length_b   1.000
_cell.length_c   1.000
_cell.angle_alpha   90.00
_cell.angle_beta   90.00
_cell.angle_gamma   90.00
#
_symmetry.space_group_name_H-M   'P 1'
#
loop_
_entity.id
_entity.type
_entity.pdbx_description
1 polymer ?
#
loop_
_entity_poly.entity_id
_entity_poly.type
_entity_poly.pdbx_seq_one_letter_code
_entity_poly.pdbx_strand_id
1 'polypeptide(L)'
;ISVTDEDRVWGIDVLKDGQGLVTADSSGVFRAYDDVTELEMMERRRDRVTDILARQELNNALLAGDAAKAVRVGFRLGPKHLRRAVEGTSHTAVEEAVADLGLASCLELLNASHEWAKKGSRGIGCAMIVAQAVFKEYGVETVVKAFGARASVPLEGMLKAAEKGMDRLAVL
;
A
#
# COMPACT_ATOMS: atom_id res chain seq x y z
N ILE A 1 -21.76 -1.39 13.57
CA ILE A 1 -23.22 -1.26 13.77
C ILE A 1 -23.45 -1.17 15.26
N SER A 2 -23.71 0.02 15.80
CA SER A 2 -24.23 0.16 17.16
C SER A 2 -25.72 -0.10 17.08
N VAL A 3 -26.14 -1.29 17.51
CA VAL A 3 -27.55 -1.57 17.78
C VAL A 3 -27.88 -0.80 19.05
N THR A 4 -28.62 0.29 18.92
CA THR A 4 -29.29 0.92 20.06
C THR A 4 -30.46 0.03 20.47
N ASP A 5 -30.56 -0.23 21.77
CA ASP A 5 -31.37 -1.26 22.45
C ASP A 5 -32.91 -1.05 22.36
N GLU A 6 -33.40 -0.23 21.43
CA GLU A 6 -34.82 0.19 21.35
C GLU A 6 -35.56 -0.18 20.04
N ASP A 7 -34.86 -0.67 19.00
CA ASP A 7 -35.51 -1.04 17.73
C ASP A 7 -35.93 -2.52 17.73
N ARG A 8 -37.09 -2.81 18.33
CA ARG A 8 -37.70 -4.15 18.23
C ARG A 8 -38.15 -4.38 16.79
N VAL A 9 -37.56 -5.38 16.12
CA VAL A 9 -38.00 -5.84 14.79
C VAL A 9 -39.24 -6.73 14.96
N TRP A 10 -40.32 -6.41 14.27
CA TRP A 10 -41.62 -7.09 14.40
C TRP A 10 -41.92 -8.05 13.25
N GLY A 11 -41.29 -7.84 12.09
CA GLY A 11 -41.50 -8.67 10.92
C GLY A 11 -40.27 -8.68 10.02
N ILE A 12 -39.99 -9.87 9.51
CA ILE A 12 -39.06 -10.10 8.40
C ILE A 12 -39.84 -10.85 7.32
N ASP A 13 -39.76 -10.39 6.09
CA ASP A 13 -40.29 -11.09 4.93
C ASP A 13 -39.21 -11.19 3.86
N VAL A 14 -39.31 -12.19 3.00
CA VAL A 14 -38.34 -12.44 1.92
C VAL A 14 -39.06 -12.20 0.60
N LEU A 15 -38.39 -11.51 -0.33
CA LEU A 15 -38.91 -11.31 -1.67
C LEU A 15 -39.14 -12.67 -2.36
N LYS A 16 -40.16 -12.75 -3.23
CA LYS A 16 -40.58 -14.03 -3.84
C LYS A 16 -39.53 -14.68 -4.73
N ASP A 17 -38.59 -13.88 -5.23
CA ASP A 17 -37.42 -14.33 -6.00
C ASP A 17 -36.24 -14.77 -5.12
N GLY A 18 -36.35 -14.60 -3.79
CA GLY A 18 -35.30 -14.90 -2.82
C GLY A 18 -34.12 -13.93 -2.84
N GLN A 19 -34.18 -12.86 -3.63
CA GLN A 19 -33.04 -11.94 -3.86
C GLN A 19 -33.00 -10.76 -2.90
N GLY A 20 -33.79 -10.79 -1.83
CA GLY A 20 -33.73 -9.78 -0.79
C GLY A 20 -34.73 -10.02 0.33
N LEU A 21 -34.57 -9.25 1.41
CA LEU A 21 -35.41 -9.32 2.59
C LEU A 21 -35.89 -7.93 2.99
N VAL A 22 -37.08 -7.86 3.57
CA VAL A 22 -37.66 -6.63 4.11
C VAL A 22 -37.85 -6.81 5.60
N THR A 23 -37.35 -5.86 6.39
CA THR A 23 -37.59 -5.80 7.84
C THR A 23 -38.48 -4.62 8.18
N ALA A 24 -39.38 -4.80 9.14
CA ALA A 24 -40.19 -3.73 9.74
C ALA A 24 -39.95 -3.65 11.24
N ASP A 25 -39.74 -2.44 11.76
CA ASP A 25 -39.52 -2.17 13.18
C ASP A 25 -40.70 -1.45 13.85
N SER A 26 -40.65 -1.30 15.19
CA SER A 26 -41.70 -0.61 15.98
C SER A 26 -41.84 0.87 15.65
N SER A 27 -40.86 1.46 14.96
CA SER A 27 -40.86 2.87 14.58
C SER A 27 -41.62 3.13 13.28
N GLY A 28 -42.14 2.07 12.63
CA GLY A 28 -42.83 2.16 11.35
C GLY A 28 -41.87 2.32 10.16
N VAL A 29 -40.57 2.07 10.37
CA VAL A 29 -39.57 2.10 9.29
C VAL A 29 -39.48 0.72 8.65
N PHE A 30 -39.61 0.69 7.32
CA PHE A 30 -39.36 -0.47 6.50
C PHE A 30 -37.97 -0.36 5.87
N ARG A 31 -37.16 -1.41 6.00
CA ARG A 31 -35.86 -1.51 5.34
C ARG A 31 -35.90 -2.70 4.39
N ALA A 32 -35.62 -2.47 3.12
CA ALA A 32 -35.41 -3.51 2.13
C ALA A 32 -33.90 -3.71 1.94
N TYR A 33 -33.49 -4.96 1.85
CA TYR A 33 -32.11 -5.36 1.62
C TYR A 33 -32.08 -6.28 0.41
N ASP A 34 -31.21 -5.97 -0.54
CA ASP A 34 -30.95 -6.83 -1.68
C ASP A 34 -29.81 -7.81 -1.35
N ASP A 35 -29.90 -9.04 -1.85
CA ASP A 35 -28.83 -10.02 -1.74
C ASP A 35 -27.70 -9.66 -2.71
N VAL A 36 -26.67 -9.02 -2.16
CA VAL A 36 -25.43 -8.69 -2.89
C VAL A 36 -24.36 -9.77 -2.73
N THR A 37 -24.66 -10.92 -2.12
CA THR A 37 -23.66 -11.94 -1.76
C THR A 37 -22.93 -12.47 -3.00
N GLU A 38 -23.66 -12.78 -4.08
CA GLU A 38 -23.04 -13.27 -5.32
C GLU A 38 -22.17 -12.19 -5.99
N LEU A 39 -22.64 -10.94 -5.98
CA LEU A 39 -21.89 -9.80 -6.53
C LEU A 39 -20.60 -9.57 -5.74
N GLU A 40 -20.67 -9.54 -4.42
CA GLU A 40 -19.49 -9.42 -3.56
C GLU A 40 -18.53 -10.60 -3.73
N MET A 41 -19.04 -11.83 -3.88
CA MET A 41 -18.21 -13.00 -4.14
C MET A 41 -17.50 -12.92 -5.49
N MET A 42 -18.18 -12.44 -6.53
CA MET A 42 -17.60 -12.21 -7.85
C MET A 42 -16.50 -11.14 -7.82
N GLU A 43 -16.75 -10.02 -7.15
CA GLU A 43 -15.77 -8.94 -6.97
C GLU A 43 -14.55 -9.42 -6.20
N ARG A 44 -14.74 -10.09 -5.04
CA ARG A 44 -13.64 -10.67 -4.27
C ARG A 44 -12.83 -11.69 -5.06
N ARG A 45 -13.48 -12.49 -5.91
CA ARG A 45 -12.78 -13.44 -6.80
C ARG A 45 -11.97 -12.69 -7.84
N ARG A 46 -12.53 -11.64 -8.44
CA ARG A 46 -11.83 -10.79 -9.41
C ARG A 46 -10.60 -10.13 -8.78
N ASP A 47 -10.76 -9.51 -7.62
CA ASP A 47 -9.68 -8.86 -6.88
C ASP A 47 -8.57 -9.85 -6.52
N ARG A 48 -8.95 -11.05 -6.08
CA ARG A 48 -8.00 -12.13 -5.79
C ARG A 48 -7.24 -12.56 -7.04
N VAL A 49 -7.92 -12.72 -8.18
CA VAL A 49 -7.26 -13.06 -9.44
C VAL A 49 -6.31 -11.94 -9.87
N THR A 50 -6.70 -10.67 -9.74
CA THR A 50 -5.81 -9.55 -10.07
C THR A 50 -4.57 -9.48 -9.18
N ASP A 51 -4.71 -9.73 -7.86
CA ASP A 51 -3.58 -9.78 -6.94
C ASP A 51 -2.64 -10.96 -7.26
N ILE A 52 -3.19 -12.14 -7.59
CA ILE A 52 -2.38 -13.29 -8.01
C ILE A 52 -1.59 -12.98 -9.28
N LEU A 53 -2.25 -12.42 -10.30
CA LEU A 53 -1.62 -12.08 -11.57
C LEU A 53 -0.52 -11.02 -11.40
N ALA A 54 -0.78 -9.98 -10.61
CA ALA A 54 0.22 -8.95 -10.34
C ALA A 54 1.43 -9.50 -9.55
N ARG A 55 1.21 -10.43 -8.61
CA ARG A 55 2.32 -11.13 -7.92
C ARG A 55 3.13 -12.02 -8.86
N GLN A 56 2.47 -12.69 -9.81
CA GLN A 56 3.16 -13.46 -10.85
C GLN A 56 3.97 -12.52 -11.76
N GLU A 57 3.41 -11.37 -12.15
CA GLU A 57 4.12 -10.35 -12.92
C GLU A 57 5.39 -9.88 -12.20
N LEU A 58 5.31 -9.62 -10.89
CA LEU A 58 6.46 -9.24 -10.08
C LEU A 58 7.54 -10.33 -10.09
N ASN A 59 7.16 -11.59 -9.84
CA ASN A 59 8.10 -12.70 -9.84
C ASN A 59 8.75 -12.88 -11.22
N ASN A 60 7.98 -12.74 -12.30
CA ASN A 60 8.48 -12.84 -13.66
C ASN A 60 9.45 -11.70 -13.98
N ALA A 61 9.16 -10.47 -13.57
CA ALA A 61 10.06 -9.33 -13.75
C ALA A 61 11.40 -9.53 -13.02
N LEU A 62 11.35 -10.02 -11.77
CA LEU A 62 12.55 -10.35 -11.01
C LEU A 62 13.37 -11.47 -11.65
N LEU A 63 12.71 -12.52 -12.17
CA LEU A 63 13.39 -13.63 -12.85
C LEU A 63 13.97 -13.24 -14.21
N ALA A 64 13.28 -12.38 -14.95
CA ALA A 64 13.73 -11.88 -16.25
C ALA A 64 14.86 -10.85 -16.14
N GLY A 65 15.19 -10.39 -14.93
CA GLY A 65 16.17 -9.33 -14.70
C GLY A 65 15.67 -7.92 -15.06
N ASP A 66 14.37 -7.76 -15.35
CA ASP A 66 13.73 -6.47 -15.58
C ASP A 66 13.44 -5.80 -14.23
N ALA A 67 14.52 -5.27 -13.66
CA ALA A 67 14.55 -4.74 -12.31
C ALA A 67 13.70 -3.48 -12.14
N ALA A 68 13.67 -2.58 -13.14
CA ALA A 68 12.86 -1.37 -13.09
C ALA A 68 11.36 -1.72 -13.12
N LYS A 69 10.96 -2.67 -13.97
CA LYS A 69 9.57 -3.18 -13.97
C LYS A 69 9.21 -3.83 -12.64
N ALA A 70 10.12 -4.59 -12.03
CA ALA A 70 9.85 -5.21 -10.73
C ALA A 70 9.54 -4.15 -9.65
N VAL A 71 10.27 -3.03 -9.62
CA VAL A 71 10.01 -1.93 -8.68
C VAL A 71 8.65 -1.26 -8.97
N ARG A 72 8.32 -0.98 -10.24
CA ARG A 72 7.01 -0.41 -10.63
C ARG A 72 5.84 -1.32 -10.26
N VAL A 73 5.95 -2.63 -10.53
CA VAL A 73 4.93 -3.62 -10.17
C VAL A 73 4.82 -3.75 -8.65
N GLY A 74 5.96 -3.77 -7.96
CA GLY A 74 6.03 -3.79 -6.49
C GLY A 74 5.35 -2.57 -5.86
N PHE A 75 5.53 -1.38 -6.44
CA PHE A 75 4.87 -0.14 -6.02
C PHE A 75 3.34 -0.29 -6.08
N ARG A 76 2.79 -0.76 -7.22
CA ARG A 76 1.34 -0.99 -7.38
C ARG A 76 0.76 -2.01 -6.41
N LEU A 77 1.54 -3.04 -6.06
CA LEU A 77 1.14 -4.09 -5.14
C LEU A 77 1.26 -3.70 -3.66
N GLY A 78 1.96 -2.60 -3.38
CA GLY A 78 2.08 -2.01 -2.06
C GLY A 78 3.41 -2.31 -1.33
N PRO A 79 3.55 -1.80 -0.09
CA PRO A 79 4.86 -1.62 0.54
C PRO A 79 5.67 -2.89 0.76
N LYS A 80 5.01 -4.04 1.01
CA LYS A 80 5.71 -5.31 1.21
C LYS A 80 6.38 -5.79 -0.08
N HIS A 81 5.69 -5.64 -1.20
CA HIS A 81 6.14 -6.17 -2.49
C HIS A 81 7.13 -5.21 -3.14
N LEU A 82 6.94 -3.91 -2.96
CA LEU A 82 7.93 -2.89 -3.28
C LEU A 82 9.25 -3.14 -2.54
N ARG A 83 9.23 -3.40 -1.23
CA ARG A 83 10.46 -3.71 -0.49
C ARG A 83 11.18 -4.92 -1.08
N ARG A 84 10.44 -5.99 -1.39
CA ARG A 84 11.01 -7.19 -2.01
C ARG A 84 11.63 -6.89 -3.37
N ALA A 85 11.01 -6.02 -4.17
CA ALA A 85 11.57 -5.57 -5.44
C ALA A 85 12.88 -4.80 -5.22
N VAL A 86 12.91 -3.84 -4.30
CA VAL A 86 14.12 -3.07 -3.97
C VAL A 86 15.25 -3.96 -3.45
N GLU A 87 14.96 -4.95 -2.60
CA GLU A 87 15.96 -5.91 -2.09
C GLU A 87 16.56 -6.80 -3.17
N GLY A 88 15.80 -7.09 -4.23
CA GLY A 88 16.20 -7.99 -5.31
C GLY A 88 16.77 -7.30 -6.55
N THR A 89 16.95 -5.98 -6.52
CA THR A 89 17.32 -5.18 -7.70
C THR A 89 18.51 -4.27 -7.45
N SER A 90 19.13 -3.77 -8.53
CA SER A 90 20.23 -2.81 -8.43
C SER A 90 19.72 -1.41 -8.09
N HIS A 91 20.60 -0.58 -7.51
CA HIS A 91 20.25 0.81 -7.22
C HIS A 91 19.85 1.59 -8.49
N THR A 92 20.53 1.34 -9.61
CA THR A 92 20.23 1.96 -10.91
C THR A 92 18.82 1.64 -11.40
N ALA A 93 18.32 0.43 -11.14
CA ALA A 93 16.96 0.06 -11.51
C ALA A 93 15.90 0.74 -10.65
N VAL A 94 16.22 1.02 -9.38
CA VAL A 94 15.36 1.82 -8.50
C VAL A 94 15.30 3.26 -8.99
N GLU A 95 16.43 3.85 -9.42
CA GLU A 95 16.47 5.18 -10.03
C GLU A 95 15.60 5.27 -11.29
N GLU A 96 15.75 4.32 -12.22
CA GLU A 96 14.93 4.25 -13.44
C GLU A 96 13.44 4.14 -13.11
N ALA A 97 13.07 3.28 -12.17
CA ALA A 97 11.68 3.13 -11.75
C ALA A 97 11.12 4.41 -11.09
N VAL A 98 11.94 5.16 -10.35
CA VAL A 98 11.54 6.43 -9.73
C VAL A 98 11.31 7.52 -10.78
N ALA A 99 12.12 7.57 -11.83
CA ALA A 99 11.91 8.45 -12.96
C ALA A 99 10.57 8.13 -13.66
N ASP A 100 10.31 6.85 -13.94
CA ASP A 100 9.09 6.40 -14.62
C ASP A 100 7.81 6.63 -13.79
N LEU A 101 7.87 6.43 -12.47
CA LEU A 101 6.73 6.64 -11.58
C LEU A 101 6.35 8.12 -11.45
N GLY A 102 7.31 9.02 -11.68
CA GLY A 102 7.09 10.46 -11.62
C GLY A 102 7.11 11.01 -10.20
N LEU A 103 7.25 12.34 -10.12
CA LEU A 103 7.34 13.08 -8.86
C LEU A 103 6.14 12.77 -7.93
N ALA A 104 4.93 12.69 -8.47
CA ALA A 104 3.70 12.49 -7.69
C ALA A 104 3.72 11.24 -6.80
N SER A 105 4.44 10.20 -7.21
CA SER A 105 4.57 8.94 -6.47
C SER A 105 5.69 8.96 -5.41
N CYS A 106 6.59 9.95 -5.44
CA CYS A 106 7.73 10.01 -4.52
C CYS A 106 7.31 10.07 -3.05
N LEU A 107 6.22 10.75 -2.73
CA LEU A 107 5.77 10.82 -1.33
C LEU A 107 5.32 9.45 -0.81
N GLU A 108 4.64 8.66 -1.62
CA GLU A 108 4.24 7.30 -1.25
C GLU A 108 5.47 6.38 -1.11
N LEU A 109 6.44 6.50 -2.02
CA LEU A 109 7.72 5.81 -1.93
C LEU A 109 8.48 6.14 -0.65
N LEU A 110 8.57 7.41 -0.28
CA LEU A 110 9.24 7.86 0.95
C LEU A 110 8.53 7.36 2.21
N ASN A 111 7.18 7.35 2.22
CA ASN A 111 6.42 6.80 3.33
C ASN A 111 6.62 5.29 3.48
N ALA A 112 6.57 4.53 2.38
CA ALA A 112 6.83 3.09 2.40
C ALA A 112 8.25 2.80 2.92
N SER A 113 9.24 3.57 2.45
CA SER A 113 10.65 3.46 2.86
C SER A 113 10.83 3.71 4.36
N HIS A 114 10.18 4.75 4.88
CA HIS A 114 10.20 5.06 6.31
C HIS A 114 9.64 3.90 7.16
N GLU A 115 8.55 3.26 6.74
CA GLU A 115 8.01 2.09 7.44
C GLU A 115 8.96 0.88 7.44
N TRP A 116 9.83 0.76 6.44
CA TRP A 116 10.86 -0.28 6.42
C TRP A 116 12.03 0.07 7.33
N ALA A 117 12.45 1.34 7.36
CA ALA A 117 13.54 1.81 8.21
C ALA A 117 13.29 1.52 9.70
N LYS A 118 12.02 1.61 10.15
CA LYS A 118 11.61 1.25 11.52
C LYS A 118 11.86 -0.22 11.89
N LYS A 119 11.95 -1.12 10.90
CA LYS A 119 11.97 -2.58 11.12
C LYS A 119 13.37 -3.18 11.29
N GLY A 120 14.44 -2.41 11.08
CA GLY A 120 15.82 -2.84 11.31
C GLY A 120 16.80 -2.51 10.19
N SER A 121 18.05 -2.95 10.33
CA SER A 121 19.18 -2.54 9.47
C SER A 121 18.98 -2.82 7.97
N ARG A 122 18.47 -4.00 7.59
CA ARG A 122 18.13 -4.28 6.17
C ARG A 122 17.06 -3.33 5.63
N GLY A 123 16.08 -3.00 6.46
CA GLY A 123 15.02 -2.05 6.11
C GLY A 123 15.56 -0.63 5.89
N ILE A 124 16.51 -0.20 6.73
CA ILE A 124 17.23 1.08 6.58
C ILE A 124 17.98 1.11 5.24
N GLY A 125 18.71 0.05 4.89
CA GLY A 125 19.42 -0.02 3.61
C GLY A 125 18.50 0.19 2.40
N CYS A 126 17.37 -0.52 2.36
CA CYS A 126 16.37 -0.36 1.30
C CYS A 126 15.78 1.06 1.27
N ALA A 127 15.50 1.61 2.45
CA ALA A 127 14.93 2.94 2.58
C ALA A 127 15.89 4.03 2.07
N MET A 128 17.19 3.89 2.34
CA MET A 128 18.22 4.81 1.86
C MET A 128 18.37 4.75 0.34
N ILE A 129 18.29 3.56 -0.26
CA ILE A 129 18.34 3.40 -1.73
C ILE A 129 17.18 4.17 -2.39
N VAL A 130 15.97 4.03 -1.87
CA VAL A 130 14.80 4.75 -2.41
C VAL A 130 14.91 6.25 -2.19
N ALA A 131 15.32 6.70 -0.99
CA ALA A 131 15.50 8.12 -0.72
C ALA A 131 16.57 8.74 -1.63
N GLN A 132 17.69 8.05 -1.82
CA GLN A 132 18.75 8.48 -2.73
C GLN A 132 18.25 8.56 -4.18
N ALA A 133 17.53 7.56 -4.66
CA ALA A 133 16.96 7.56 -6.01
C ALA A 133 16.01 8.75 -6.23
N VAL A 134 15.12 9.03 -5.27
CA VAL A 134 14.20 10.18 -5.32
C VAL A 134 14.96 11.51 -5.38
N PHE A 135 15.98 11.70 -4.54
CA PHE A 135 16.72 12.96 -4.52
C PHE A 135 17.67 13.13 -5.69
N LYS A 136 18.19 12.03 -6.25
CA LYS A 136 19.00 12.08 -7.46
C LYS A 136 18.17 12.51 -8.66
N GLU A 137 16.94 11.99 -8.78
CA GLU A 137 16.07 12.29 -9.92
C GLU A 137 15.48 13.71 -9.84
N TYR A 138 14.88 14.08 -8.71
CA TYR A 138 14.11 15.32 -8.62
C TYR A 138 14.83 16.46 -7.88
N GLY A 139 15.88 16.16 -7.11
CA GLY A 139 16.51 17.12 -6.22
C GLY A 139 15.70 17.40 -4.95
N VAL A 140 16.41 17.72 -3.87
CA VAL A 140 15.78 17.98 -2.55
C VAL A 140 14.82 19.16 -2.61
N GLU A 141 15.20 20.25 -3.26
CA GLU A 141 14.38 21.46 -3.35
C GLU A 141 13.03 21.20 -4.04
N THR A 142 13.02 20.43 -5.12
CA THR A 142 11.80 20.06 -5.85
C THR A 142 10.88 19.21 -4.99
N VAL A 143 11.44 18.21 -4.30
CA VAL A 143 10.68 17.32 -3.40
C VAL A 143 10.07 18.12 -2.24
N VAL A 144 10.84 19.02 -1.63
CA VAL A 144 10.36 19.89 -0.55
C VAL A 144 9.31 20.88 -1.07
N LYS A 145 9.49 21.46 -2.25
CA LYS A 145 8.50 22.35 -2.86
C LYS A 145 7.19 21.62 -3.18
N ALA A 146 7.26 20.37 -3.63
CA ALA A 146 6.09 19.58 -4.00
C ALA A 146 5.30 19.06 -2.78
N PHE A 147 5.99 18.64 -1.72
CA PHE A 147 5.36 17.92 -0.60
C PHE A 147 5.45 18.64 0.75
N GLY A 148 6.28 19.66 0.87
CA GLY A 148 6.49 20.43 2.09
C GLY A 148 6.82 19.54 3.29
N ALA A 149 6.17 19.82 4.43
CA ALA A 149 6.33 19.07 5.67
C ALA A 149 5.94 17.59 5.56
N ARG A 150 5.18 17.17 4.53
CA ARG A 150 4.81 15.76 4.36
C ARG A 150 6.01 14.91 3.97
N ALA A 151 7.01 15.49 3.29
CA ALA A 151 8.25 14.78 2.98
C ALA A 151 9.23 14.77 4.16
N SER A 152 9.21 15.78 5.04
CA SER A 152 10.16 15.83 6.17
C SER A 152 9.93 14.71 7.18
N VAL A 153 8.67 14.37 7.49
CA VAL A 153 8.34 13.29 8.45
C VAL A 153 9.00 11.95 8.11
N PRO A 154 8.83 11.37 6.90
CA PRO A 154 9.49 10.11 6.57
C PRO A 154 11.02 10.22 6.52
N LEU A 155 11.56 11.37 6.08
CA LEU A 155 13.01 11.61 6.01
C LEU A 155 13.67 11.69 7.37
N GLU A 156 13.10 12.45 8.31
CA GLU A 156 13.59 12.54 9.68
C GLU A 156 13.52 11.19 10.39
N GLY A 157 12.45 10.43 10.18
CA GLY A 157 12.30 9.09 10.74
C GLY A 157 13.36 8.13 10.20
N MET A 158 13.65 8.20 8.90
CA MET A 158 14.72 7.44 8.26
C MET A 158 16.11 7.84 8.78
N LEU A 159 16.38 9.14 8.93
CA LEU A 159 17.65 9.66 9.46
C LEU A 159 17.91 9.15 10.88
N LYS A 160 16.93 9.31 11.78
CA LYS A 160 17.03 8.81 13.17
C LYS A 160 17.27 7.29 13.22
N ALA A 161 16.64 6.53 12.32
CA ALA A 161 16.85 5.10 12.22
C ALA A 161 18.29 4.77 11.77
N ALA A 162 18.81 5.52 10.80
CA ALA A 162 20.17 5.37 10.30
C ALA A 162 21.22 5.73 11.36
N GLU A 163 21.07 6.85 12.07
CA GLU A 163 21.93 7.29 13.18
C GLU A 163 22.02 6.20 14.25
N LYS A 164 20.87 5.71 14.73
CA LYS A 164 20.81 4.60 15.70
C LYS A 164 21.48 3.32 15.18
N GLY A 165 21.43 3.09 13.87
CA GLY A 165 22.12 1.97 13.23
C GLY A 165 23.64 2.14 13.24
N MET A 166 24.13 3.34 12.95
CA MET A 166 25.56 3.67 12.96
C MET A 166 26.14 3.63 14.38
N ASP A 167 25.44 4.16 15.38
CA ASP A 167 25.87 4.10 16.79
C ASP A 167 26.09 2.66 17.26
N ARG A 168 25.24 1.72 16.79
CA ARG A 168 25.39 0.29 17.12
C ARG A 168 26.63 -0.34 16.47
N LEU A 169 27.04 0.14 15.31
CA LEU A 169 28.24 -0.34 14.62
C LEU A 169 29.52 0.27 15.19
N ALA A 170 29.46 1.50 15.73
CA ALA A 170 30.61 2.18 16.33
C ALA A 170 31.02 1.62 17.71
N VAL A 171 30.17 0.79 18.32
CA VAL A 171 30.42 0.15 19.64
C VAL A 171 30.98 -1.28 19.49
N LEU A 172 31.10 -1.79 18.26
CA LEU A 172 31.74 -3.07 17.92
C LEU A 172 33.19 -2.87 17.49
#